data_AF-A0A7S1XR01-F1
#
_entry.id   AF-A0A7S1XR01-F1
#
_cell.length_a   1.000
_cell.length_b   1.000
_cell.length_c   1.000
_cell.angle_alpha   90.00
_cell.angle_beta   90.00
_cell.angle_gamma   90.00
#
_symmetry.space_group_name_H-M   'P 1'
#
loop_
_entity.id
_entity.type
_entity.pdbx_description
1 polymer ?
#
loop_
_entity_poly.entity_id
_entity_poly.type
_entity_poly.pdbx_seq_one_letter_code
_entity_poly.pdbx_strand_id
1 'polypeptide(L)'
;GDVASRRRRRGRPRWPRRIWLLMKRSFTQNLRSKIINVARSVSALGLAALFQMQFGTFGGADARSVADRVAVLSFSAISMAQLSIMKTLDIFGREKSVVSRERDRGYYSGLEYLLAKVLSELPMDVGFALLHGEAMRSLCHPRIPRGMLLSSLAMGTLAAATLGFAVGAAVPDGNMAITMGAPLMIIHMITGIINPSGVREGQAPPAWPWKLVRRLSPIRWAIQSMCVNEFRGMELDTRGLRDVPQMGGLALVKSGDDVLKRLNLPLDPAHALRALGWLSAGHVAAAALFLHVTGPSHLRGGAAGAEADEEQAVEEAEAAEEGDGWSRHLRGGAA
;
A
#
# COMPACT_ATOMS: atom_id res chain seq x y z
N GLY A 1 -18.15 -44.61 -7.12
CA GLY A 1 -16.97 -44.67 -7.99
C GLY A 1 -16.85 -43.48 -8.93
N ASP A 2 -17.95 -43.04 -9.57
CA ASP A 2 -17.86 -42.29 -10.84
C ASP A 2 -17.86 -40.75 -10.73
N VAL A 3 -18.06 -40.19 -9.54
CA VAL A 3 -17.95 -38.74 -9.30
C VAL A 3 -16.50 -38.33 -8.98
N ALA A 4 -15.71 -39.24 -8.42
CA ALA A 4 -14.31 -39.01 -8.07
C ALA A 4 -13.38 -39.06 -9.31
N SER A 5 -13.73 -39.89 -10.31
CA SER A 5 -13.01 -40.00 -11.58
C SER A 5 -13.21 -38.77 -12.47
N ARG A 6 -14.43 -38.21 -12.53
CA ARG A 6 -14.73 -37.00 -13.32
C ARG A 6 -14.08 -35.71 -12.80
N ARG A 7 -13.77 -35.62 -11.49
CA ARG A 7 -13.03 -34.47 -10.92
C ARG A 7 -11.55 -34.45 -11.28
N ARG A 8 -10.95 -35.59 -11.63
CA ARG A 8 -9.51 -35.72 -11.94
C ARG A 8 -9.12 -35.24 -13.34
N ARG A 9 -10.08 -34.96 -14.24
CA ARG A 9 -9.83 -34.55 -15.64
C ARG A 9 -9.95 -33.04 -15.92
N ARG A 10 -10.15 -32.18 -14.92
CA ARG A 10 -10.00 -30.74 -15.13
C ARG A 10 -8.53 -30.38 -15.00
N GLY A 11 -7.85 -30.25 -16.14
CA GLY A 11 -6.50 -29.70 -16.22
C GLY A 11 -6.40 -28.41 -15.41
N ARG A 12 -5.26 -28.22 -14.74
CA ARG A 12 -5.01 -27.05 -13.90
C ARG A 12 -5.23 -25.78 -14.75
N PRO A 13 -6.05 -24.82 -14.31
CA PRO A 13 -6.20 -23.58 -15.06
C PRO A 13 -4.86 -22.84 -15.13
N ARG A 14 -4.54 -22.26 -16.29
CA ARG A 14 -3.31 -21.48 -16.55
C ARG A 14 -3.09 -20.40 -15.47
N TRP A 15 -1.82 -20.06 -15.20
CA TRP A 15 -1.40 -19.12 -14.15
C TRP A 15 -2.20 -17.79 -14.10
N PRO A 16 -2.45 -17.07 -15.22
CA PRO A 16 -3.24 -15.84 -15.20
C PRO A 16 -4.70 -16.06 -14.78
N ARG A 17 -5.27 -17.21 -15.15
CA ARG A 17 -6.64 -17.57 -14.82
C ARG A 17 -6.79 -17.88 -13.33
N ARG A 18 -5.77 -18.44 -12.69
CA ARG A 18 -5.74 -18.65 -11.23
C ARG A 18 -5.72 -17.33 -10.47
N ILE A 19 -4.84 -16.41 -10.86
CA ILE A 19 -4.75 -15.06 -10.28
C ILE A 19 -6.08 -14.32 -10.45
N TRP A 20 -6.66 -14.35 -11.66
CA TRP A 20 -7.94 -13.72 -11.93
C TRP A 20 -9.08 -14.27 -11.06
N LEU A 21 -9.16 -15.59 -10.90
CA LEU A 21 -10.20 -16.23 -10.09
C LEU A 21 -10.05 -15.88 -8.59
N LEU A 22 -8.82 -15.89 -8.06
CA LEU A 22 -8.54 -15.49 -6.69
C LEU A 22 -8.84 -14.01 -6.46
N MET A 23 -8.40 -13.15 -7.39
CA MET A 23 -8.66 -11.71 -7.36
C MET A 23 -10.17 -11.43 -7.40
N LYS A 24 -10.91 -12.06 -8.32
CA LYS A 24 -12.37 -11.91 -8.42
C LYS A 24 -13.06 -12.33 -7.14
N ARG A 25 -12.65 -13.45 -6.52
CA ARG A 25 -13.20 -13.91 -5.24
C ARG A 25 -12.93 -12.90 -4.13
N SER A 26 -11.67 -12.49 -3.97
CA SER A 26 -11.24 -11.51 -2.96
C SER A 26 -11.98 -10.18 -3.12
N PHE A 27 -12.04 -9.66 -4.34
CA PHE A 27 -12.74 -8.42 -4.67
C PHE A 27 -14.25 -8.50 -4.38
N THR A 28 -14.90 -9.61 -4.76
CA THR A 28 -16.33 -9.83 -4.48
C THR A 28 -16.60 -9.91 -2.97
N GLN A 29 -15.71 -10.57 -2.21
CA GLN A 29 -15.80 -10.65 -0.76
C GLN A 29 -15.69 -9.27 -0.12
N ASN A 30 -14.74 -8.46 -0.60
CA ASN A 30 -14.56 -7.09 -0.12
C ASN A 30 -15.77 -6.21 -0.41
N LEU A 31 -16.31 -6.27 -1.64
CA LEU A 31 -17.50 -5.49 -2.00
C LEU A 31 -18.75 -5.91 -1.22
N ARG A 32 -18.91 -7.21 -0.92
CA ARG A 32 -20.05 -7.72 -0.14
C ARG A 32 -20.01 -7.32 1.33
N SER A 33 -18.84 -6.98 1.86
CA SER A 33 -18.69 -6.53 3.24
C SER A 33 -19.17 -5.09 3.41
N LYS A 34 -20.48 -4.88 3.25
CA LYS A 34 -21.13 -3.56 3.30
C LYS A 34 -20.85 -2.83 4.61
N ILE A 35 -20.92 -3.54 5.74
CA ILE A 35 -20.69 -2.94 7.07
C ILE A 35 -19.26 -2.41 7.18
N ILE A 36 -18.25 -3.18 6.75
CA ILE A 36 -16.85 -2.75 6.80
C ILE A 36 -16.62 -1.58 5.86
N ASN A 37 -17.14 -1.64 4.62
CA ASN A 37 -16.97 -0.54 3.66
C ASN A 37 -17.67 0.74 4.12
N VAL A 38 -18.87 0.64 4.72
CA VAL A 38 -19.57 1.78 5.32
C VAL A 38 -18.78 2.35 6.49
N ALA A 39 -18.32 1.52 7.42
CA ALA A 39 -17.50 1.97 8.55
C ALA A 39 -16.22 2.68 8.08
N ARG A 40 -15.59 2.19 7.00
CA ARG A 40 -14.42 2.84 6.38
C ARG A 40 -14.76 4.17 5.73
N SER A 41 -15.86 4.27 4.99
CA SER A 41 -16.33 5.54 4.43
C SER A 41 -16.65 6.55 5.52
N VAL A 42 -17.36 6.14 6.57
CA VAL A 42 -17.68 6.99 7.73
C VAL A 42 -16.42 7.43 8.44
N SER A 43 -15.44 6.55 8.63
CA SER A 43 -14.16 6.91 9.25
C SER A 43 -13.38 7.89 8.38
N ALA A 44 -13.29 7.65 7.06
CA ALA A 44 -12.60 8.52 6.12
C ALA A 44 -13.20 9.94 6.09
N LEU A 45 -14.53 10.05 5.99
CA LEU A 45 -15.23 11.33 5.98
C LEU A 45 -15.24 12.00 7.36
N GLY A 46 -15.51 11.22 8.40
CA GLY A 46 -15.56 11.68 9.77
C GLY A 46 -14.23 12.25 10.25
N LEU A 47 -13.11 11.60 9.94
CA LEU A 47 -11.79 12.12 10.29
C LEU A 47 -11.47 13.44 9.58
N ALA A 48 -11.85 13.59 8.31
CA ALA A 48 -11.69 14.87 7.60
C ALA A 48 -12.52 15.98 8.26
N ALA A 49 -13.77 15.69 8.65
CA ALA A 49 -14.63 16.62 9.37
C ALA A 49 -14.09 16.96 10.77
N LEU A 50 -13.57 15.97 11.51
CA LEU A 50 -12.96 16.19 12.82
C LEU A 50 -11.71 17.08 12.72
N PHE A 51 -10.86 16.87 11.71
CA PHE A 51 -9.69 17.74 11.49
C PHE A 51 -10.10 19.17 11.13
N GLN A 52 -11.12 19.34 10.29
CA GLN A 52 -11.65 20.68 10.00
C GLN A 52 -12.27 21.33 11.24
N MET A 53 -13.00 20.59 12.08
CA MET A 53 -13.60 21.12 13.31
C MET A 53 -12.53 21.54 14.33
N GLN A 54 -11.42 20.80 14.41
CA GLN A 54 -10.35 21.09 15.37
C GLN A 54 -9.41 22.21 14.93
N PHE A 55 -9.04 22.25 13.64
CA PHE A 55 -8.03 23.18 13.10
C PHE A 55 -8.62 24.32 12.28
N GLY A 56 -9.94 24.32 12.05
CA GLY A 56 -10.64 25.29 11.21
C GLY A 56 -10.35 25.11 9.72
N THR A 57 -10.84 26.06 8.93
CA THR A 57 -10.50 26.17 7.51
C THR A 57 -9.19 26.94 7.36
N PHE A 58 -8.47 26.69 6.27
CA PHE A 58 -7.19 27.33 5.99
C PHE A 58 -7.34 28.79 5.49
N GLY A 59 -7.89 29.66 6.33
CA GLY A 59 -8.33 31.01 5.97
C GLY A 59 -7.29 32.14 6.08
N GLY A 60 -6.10 31.92 6.67
CA GLY A 60 -5.10 32.98 6.91
C GLY A 60 -3.67 32.61 6.50
N ALA A 61 -2.83 33.63 6.29
CA ALA A 61 -1.40 33.53 5.99
C ALA A 61 -0.51 33.77 7.24
N ASP A 62 -1.06 33.57 8.43
CA ASP A 62 -0.34 33.79 9.70
C ASP A 62 0.56 32.59 10.07
N ALA A 63 1.59 32.84 10.89
CA ALA A 63 2.49 31.80 11.39
C ALA A 63 1.77 30.67 12.15
N ARG A 64 0.66 30.98 12.86
CA ARG A 64 -0.19 29.96 13.51
C ARG A 64 -0.86 29.04 12.49
N SER A 65 -1.27 29.59 11.34
CA SER A 65 -1.87 28.82 10.25
C SER A 65 -0.89 27.79 9.66
N VAL A 66 0.41 28.03 9.70
CA VAL A 66 1.42 27.07 9.20
C VAL A 66 1.42 25.79 10.02
N ALA A 67 1.44 25.91 11.36
CA ALA A 67 1.44 24.75 12.24
C ALA A 67 0.16 23.93 12.10
N ASP A 68 -0.99 24.61 12.01
CA ASP A 68 -2.30 23.97 11.84
C ASP A 68 -2.39 23.23 10.48
N ARG A 69 -1.86 23.83 9.40
CA ARG A 69 -1.75 23.17 8.09
C ARG A 69 -0.86 21.94 8.13
N VAL A 70 0.34 22.02 8.72
CA VAL A 70 1.23 20.86 8.88
C VAL A 70 0.55 19.76 9.69
N ALA A 71 -0.16 20.12 10.76
CA ALA A 71 -0.86 19.18 11.63
C ALA A 71 -1.97 18.43 10.88
N VAL A 72 -2.87 19.15 10.19
CA VAL A 72 -3.97 18.55 9.41
C VAL A 72 -3.42 17.61 8.33
N LEU A 73 -2.43 18.05 7.55
CA LEU A 73 -1.80 17.22 6.51
C LEU A 73 -1.15 15.96 7.11
N SER A 74 -0.48 16.10 8.26
CA SER A 74 0.17 14.99 8.95
C SER A 74 -0.85 13.99 9.48
N PHE A 75 -1.90 14.45 10.16
CA PHE A 75 -2.94 13.58 10.70
C PHE A 75 -3.72 12.86 9.60
N SER A 76 -4.02 13.52 8.49
CA SER A 76 -4.63 12.88 7.33
C SER A 76 -3.78 11.75 6.74
N ALA A 77 -2.47 11.95 6.56
CA ALA A 77 -1.57 10.88 6.11
C ALA A 77 -1.51 9.72 7.12
N ILE A 78 -1.35 10.03 8.41
CA ILE A 78 -1.24 9.04 9.48
C ILE A 78 -2.52 8.20 9.57
N SER A 79 -3.69 8.83 9.58
CA SER A 79 -4.97 8.16 9.68
C SER A 79 -5.23 7.22 8.50
N MET A 80 -4.96 7.65 7.28
CA MET A 80 -5.16 6.81 6.10
C MET A 80 -4.18 5.63 6.05
N ALA A 81 -2.91 5.87 6.40
CA ALA A 81 -1.92 4.81 6.53
C ALA A 81 -2.31 3.79 7.62
N GLN A 82 -2.80 4.28 8.76
CA GLN A 82 -3.27 3.47 9.90
C GLN A 82 -4.42 2.54 9.49
N LEU A 83 -5.44 3.10 8.85
CA LEU A 83 -6.59 2.32 8.37
C LEU A 83 -6.16 1.23 7.39
N SER A 84 -5.17 1.52 6.54
CA SER A 84 -4.69 0.56 5.54
C SER A 84 -3.82 -0.56 6.14
N ILE A 85 -2.87 -0.21 7.02
CA ILE A 85 -2.00 -1.19 7.70
C ILE A 85 -2.84 -2.13 8.57
N MET A 86 -3.74 -1.60 9.39
CA MET A 86 -4.57 -2.43 10.26
C MET A 86 -5.47 -3.38 9.46
N LYS A 87 -6.08 -2.89 8.38
CA LYS A 87 -6.90 -3.71 7.48
C LYS A 87 -6.09 -4.82 6.82
N THR A 88 -4.91 -4.52 6.29
CA THR A 88 -4.07 -5.51 5.60
C THR A 88 -3.55 -6.58 6.57
N LEU A 89 -3.16 -6.19 7.78
CA LEU A 89 -2.73 -7.13 8.83
C LEU A 89 -3.88 -8.03 9.32
N ASP A 90 -5.08 -7.48 9.54
CA ASP A 90 -6.26 -8.28 9.93
C ASP A 90 -6.63 -9.31 8.84
N ILE A 91 -6.64 -8.88 7.58
CA ILE A 91 -6.93 -9.77 6.45
C ILE A 91 -5.89 -10.89 6.35
N PHE A 92 -4.60 -10.54 6.41
CA PHE A 92 -3.54 -11.55 6.38
C PHE A 92 -3.63 -12.48 7.58
N GLY A 93 -3.92 -11.96 8.78
CA GLY A 93 -4.07 -12.74 9.99
C GLY A 93 -5.16 -13.81 9.87
N ARG A 94 -6.32 -13.45 9.29
CA ARG A 94 -7.44 -14.38 9.08
C ARG A 94 -7.18 -15.40 7.98
N GLU A 95 -6.57 -14.97 6.87
CA GLU A 95 -6.40 -15.82 5.69
C GLU A 95 -5.18 -16.76 5.81
N LYS A 96 -4.21 -16.47 6.69
CA LYS A 96 -2.92 -17.20 6.78
C LYS A 96 -3.07 -18.71 6.94
N SER A 97 -3.95 -19.17 7.83
CA SER A 97 -4.14 -20.60 8.10
C SER A 97 -4.78 -21.35 6.93
N VAL A 98 -5.61 -20.67 6.15
CA VAL A 98 -6.20 -21.21 4.92
C VAL A 98 -5.15 -21.27 3.83
N VAL A 99 -4.39 -20.18 3.66
CA VAL A 99 -3.32 -20.06 2.67
C VAL A 99 -2.23 -21.11 2.89
N SER A 100 -1.79 -21.34 4.13
CA SER A 100 -0.80 -22.38 4.44
C SER A 100 -1.31 -23.75 3.97
N ARG A 101 -2.54 -24.12 4.35
CA ARG A 101 -3.13 -25.41 3.97
C ARG A 101 -3.34 -25.57 2.47
N GLU A 102 -3.68 -24.50 1.76
CA GLU A 102 -3.88 -24.54 0.30
C GLU A 102 -2.54 -24.63 -0.45
N ARG A 103 -1.48 -24.00 0.08
CA ARG A 103 -0.11 -24.11 -0.43
C ARG A 103 0.48 -25.49 -0.18
N ASP A 104 0.26 -26.09 1.00
CA ASP A 104 0.70 -27.46 1.30
C ASP A 104 0.07 -28.49 0.36
N ARG A 105 -1.15 -28.20 -0.11
CA ARG A 105 -1.87 -29.03 -1.10
C ARG A 105 -1.53 -28.68 -2.55
N GLY A 106 -0.64 -27.71 -2.79
CA GLY A 106 -0.20 -27.30 -4.12
C GLY A 106 -1.29 -26.65 -4.98
N TYR A 107 -2.30 -25.98 -4.39
CA TYR A 107 -3.33 -25.32 -5.18
C TYR A 107 -2.84 -24.03 -5.87
N TYR A 108 -1.91 -23.31 -5.24
CA TYR A 108 -1.25 -22.11 -5.78
C TYR A 108 0.07 -21.83 -5.03
N SER A 109 0.94 -21.04 -5.66
CA SER A 109 2.18 -20.51 -5.10
C SER A 109 1.94 -19.26 -4.23
N GLY A 110 2.86 -18.97 -3.31
CA GLY A 110 2.77 -17.76 -2.47
C GLY A 110 2.72 -16.46 -3.27
N LEU A 111 3.38 -16.43 -4.44
CA LEU A 111 3.38 -15.26 -5.32
C LEU A 111 2.03 -15.04 -6.02
N GLU A 112 1.37 -16.11 -6.49
CA GLU A 112 0.03 -16.02 -7.09
C GLU A 112 -0.99 -15.47 -6.09
N TYR A 113 -0.92 -15.93 -4.84
CA TYR A 113 -1.75 -15.40 -3.76
C TYR A 113 -1.46 -13.93 -3.50
N LEU A 114 -0.19 -13.55 -3.33
CA LEU A 114 0.20 -12.16 -3.05
C LEU A 114 -0.26 -11.22 -4.16
N LEU A 115 -0.01 -11.55 -5.42
CA LEU A 115 -0.43 -10.74 -6.57
C LEU A 115 -1.95 -10.60 -6.64
N ALA A 116 -2.68 -11.71 -6.50
CA ALA A 116 -4.15 -11.67 -6.49
C ALA A 116 -4.68 -10.79 -5.36
N LYS A 117 -4.04 -10.86 -4.17
CA LYS A 117 -4.45 -10.10 -3.00
C LYS A 117 -4.16 -8.61 -3.18
N VAL A 118 -2.93 -8.25 -3.54
CA VAL A 118 -2.51 -6.88 -3.83
C VAL A 118 -3.44 -6.24 -4.87
N LEU A 119 -3.69 -6.91 -6.00
CA LEU A 119 -4.56 -6.38 -7.05
C LEU A 119 -6.03 -6.24 -6.63
N SER A 120 -6.51 -7.09 -5.71
CA SER A 120 -7.89 -6.99 -5.21
C SER A 120 -8.09 -5.94 -4.12
N GLU A 121 -7.06 -5.66 -3.32
CA GLU A 121 -7.17 -4.84 -2.11
C GLU A 121 -6.75 -3.38 -2.36
N LEU A 122 -5.70 -3.16 -3.16
CA LEU A 122 -5.16 -1.82 -3.40
C LEU A 122 -6.16 -0.85 -4.05
N PRO A 123 -6.97 -1.25 -5.06
CA PRO A 123 -7.94 -0.32 -5.66
C PRO A 123 -8.97 0.19 -4.66
N MET A 124 -9.40 -0.67 -3.73
CA MET A 124 -10.33 -0.29 -2.66
C MET A 124 -9.69 0.69 -1.68
N ASP A 125 -8.46 0.43 -1.24
CA ASP A 125 -7.74 1.32 -0.32
C ASP A 125 -7.46 2.68 -0.95
N VAL A 126 -7.09 2.72 -2.23
CA VAL A 126 -6.95 3.95 -3.01
C VAL A 126 -8.30 4.67 -3.09
N GLY A 127 -9.41 3.98 -3.37
CA GLY A 127 -10.75 4.58 -3.38
C GLY A 127 -11.12 5.29 -2.08
N PHE A 128 -10.84 4.68 -0.93
CA PHE A 128 -11.08 5.33 0.37
C PHE A 128 -10.13 6.51 0.64
N ALA A 129 -8.87 6.43 0.19
CA ALA A 129 -7.93 7.54 0.29
C ALA A 129 -8.36 8.75 -0.56
N LEU A 130 -8.89 8.49 -1.77
CA LEU A 130 -9.45 9.52 -2.63
C LEU A 130 -10.68 10.16 -1.99
N LEU A 131 -11.56 9.37 -1.38
CA LEU A 131 -12.72 9.87 -0.64
C LEU A 131 -12.30 10.79 0.52
N HIS A 132 -11.33 10.37 1.33
CA HIS A 132 -10.78 11.19 2.41
C HIS A 132 -10.14 12.48 1.88
N GLY A 133 -9.33 12.39 0.82
CA GLY A 133 -8.67 13.54 0.21
C GLY A 133 -9.64 14.55 -0.39
N GLU A 134 -10.71 14.09 -1.04
CA GLU A 134 -11.75 14.97 -1.57
C GLU A 134 -12.54 15.67 -0.44
N ALA A 135 -12.88 14.93 0.62
CA ALA A 135 -13.53 15.51 1.79
C ALA A 135 -12.64 16.55 2.49
N MET A 136 -11.37 16.23 2.72
CA MET A 136 -10.40 17.16 3.30
C MET A 136 -10.24 18.41 2.43
N ARG A 137 -10.25 18.27 1.10
CA ARG A 137 -10.20 19.40 0.17
C ARG A 137 -11.42 20.31 0.30
N SER A 138 -12.61 19.71 0.37
CA SER A 138 -13.87 20.44 0.48
C SER A 138 -14.06 21.12 1.83
N LEU A 139 -13.47 20.58 2.89
CA LEU A 139 -13.67 21.06 4.27
C LEU A 139 -12.56 22.02 4.71
N CYS A 140 -11.29 21.68 4.45
CA CYS A 140 -10.15 22.45 4.94
C CYS A 140 -9.61 23.48 3.93
N HIS A 141 -9.91 23.33 2.64
CA HIS A 141 -9.44 24.20 1.55
C HIS A 141 -7.91 24.37 1.46
N PRO A 142 -7.12 23.27 1.33
CA PRO A 142 -5.68 23.32 1.05
C PRO A 142 -5.37 24.06 -0.26
N ARG A 143 -4.20 24.71 -0.29
CA ARG A 143 -3.63 25.32 -1.51
C ARG A 143 -3.06 24.25 -2.46
N ILE A 144 -2.86 23.01 -1.98
CA ILE A 144 -2.41 21.88 -2.79
C ILE A 144 -3.35 21.66 -4.01
N PRO A 145 -2.81 21.53 -5.23
CA PRO A 145 -3.59 21.12 -6.40
C PRO A 145 -4.29 19.77 -6.16
N ARG A 146 -5.57 19.66 -6.56
CA ARG A 146 -6.39 18.46 -6.34
C ARG A 146 -5.66 17.15 -6.70
N GLY A 147 -5.04 17.09 -7.88
CA GLY A 147 -4.31 15.89 -8.32
C GLY A 147 -3.13 15.52 -7.42
N MET A 148 -2.40 16.49 -6.89
CA MET A 148 -1.26 16.26 -6.00
C MET A 148 -1.70 15.80 -4.62
N LEU A 149 -2.78 16.38 -4.08
CA LEU A 149 -3.33 15.95 -2.79
C LEU A 149 -3.82 14.49 -2.87
N LEU A 150 -4.66 14.21 -3.87
CA LEU A 150 -5.25 12.89 -4.07
C LEU A 150 -4.19 11.82 -4.35
N SER A 151 -3.20 12.13 -5.20
CA SER A 151 -2.09 11.19 -5.48
C SER A 151 -1.19 10.96 -4.28
N SER A 152 -0.89 11.99 -3.47
CA SER A 152 -0.07 11.84 -2.26
C SER A 152 -0.74 10.93 -1.23
N LEU A 153 -2.04 11.12 -0.98
CA LEU A 153 -2.82 10.27 -0.08
C LEU A 153 -2.98 8.86 -0.63
N ALA A 154 -3.26 8.70 -1.93
CA ALA A 154 -3.40 7.40 -2.57
C ALA A 154 -2.10 6.59 -2.54
N MET A 155 -0.97 7.20 -2.92
CA MET A 155 0.34 6.54 -2.90
C MET A 155 0.83 6.27 -1.48
N GLY A 156 0.58 7.19 -0.54
CA GLY A 156 0.87 6.98 0.88
C GLY A 156 0.11 5.79 1.47
N THR A 157 -1.19 5.71 1.17
CA THR A 157 -2.07 4.60 1.61
C THR A 157 -1.65 3.28 0.95
N LEU A 158 -1.32 3.29 -0.33
CA LEU A 158 -0.83 2.12 -1.06
C LEU A 158 0.51 1.60 -0.51
N ALA A 159 1.44 2.51 -0.19
CA ALA A 159 2.71 2.15 0.42
C ALA A 159 2.53 1.59 1.83
N ALA A 160 1.55 2.10 2.59
CA ALA A 160 1.17 1.56 3.88
C ALA A 160 0.51 0.17 3.77
N ALA A 161 -0.39 -0.04 2.80
CA ALA A 161 -1.00 -1.34 2.52
C ALA A 161 0.04 -2.41 2.21
N THR A 162 0.98 -2.09 1.33
CA THR A 162 2.05 -3.00 0.91
C THR A 162 3.02 -3.30 2.04
N LEU A 163 3.32 -2.33 2.92
CA LEU A 163 4.05 -2.57 4.16
C LEU A 163 3.31 -3.58 5.05
N GLY A 164 2.00 -3.43 5.22
CA GLY A 164 1.17 -4.38 5.97
C GLY A 164 1.22 -5.80 5.38
N PHE A 165 1.24 -5.93 4.05
CA PHE A 165 1.45 -7.22 3.39
C PHE A 165 2.85 -7.80 3.64
N ALA A 166 3.91 -6.99 3.62
CA ALA A 166 5.26 -7.45 3.92
C ALA A 166 5.40 -7.98 5.35
N VAL A 167 4.85 -7.25 6.32
CA VAL A 167 4.85 -7.67 7.74
C VAL A 167 3.96 -8.90 7.94
N GLY A 168 2.75 -8.91 7.36
CA GLY A 168 1.84 -10.05 7.44
C GLY A 168 2.41 -11.34 6.83
N ALA A 169 3.25 -11.20 5.79
CA ALA A 169 3.98 -12.31 5.20
C ALA A 169 5.15 -12.81 6.08
N ALA A 170 5.87 -11.90 6.73
CA ALA A 170 7.06 -12.24 7.54
C ALA A 170 6.73 -12.96 8.85
N VAL A 171 5.59 -12.64 9.46
CA VAL A 171 5.18 -13.20 10.76
C VAL A 171 4.71 -14.66 10.60
N PRO A 172 4.98 -15.60 11.53
CA PRO A 172 4.55 -16.99 11.41
C PRO A 172 3.07 -17.23 11.74
N ASP A 173 2.48 -16.43 12.63
CA ASP A 173 1.10 -16.59 13.12
C ASP A 173 0.20 -15.38 12.78
N GLY A 174 -1.09 -15.66 12.58
CA GLY A 174 -2.06 -14.62 12.22
C GLY A 174 -2.35 -13.63 13.35
N ASN A 175 -2.40 -14.09 14.61
CA ASN A 175 -2.61 -13.20 15.75
C ASN A 175 -1.40 -12.29 15.97
N MET A 176 -0.19 -12.84 15.80
CA MET A 176 1.04 -12.05 15.90
C MET A 176 1.06 -10.92 14.86
N ALA A 177 0.53 -11.12 13.65
CA ALA A 177 0.47 -10.06 12.63
C ALA A 177 -0.42 -8.89 13.09
N ILE A 178 -1.56 -9.18 13.73
CA ILE A 178 -2.47 -8.18 14.28
C ILE A 178 -1.81 -7.45 15.47
N THR A 179 -1.16 -8.19 16.37
CA THR A 179 -0.44 -7.61 17.52
C THR A 179 0.69 -6.67 17.09
N MET A 180 1.39 -6.98 16.00
CA MET A 180 2.45 -6.14 15.44
C MET A 180 1.94 -4.84 14.80
N GLY A 181 0.63 -4.71 14.55
CA GLY A 181 0.05 -3.52 13.93
C GLY A 181 0.28 -2.25 14.74
N ALA A 182 -0.04 -2.25 16.04
CA ALA A 182 0.10 -1.05 16.87
C ALA A 182 1.57 -0.58 17.04
N PRO A 183 2.55 -1.47 17.35
CA PRO A 183 3.96 -1.08 17.40
C PRO A 183 4.50 -0.55 16.06
N LEU A 184 4.16 -1.22 14.95
CA LEU A 184 4.56 -0.78 13.61
C LEU A 184 4.07 0.64 13.35
N MET A 185 2.85 0.94 13.76
CA MET A 185 2.22 2.24 13.56
C MET A 185 2.85 3.34 14.40
N ILE A 186 3.19 3.05 15.66
CA ILE A 186 3.92 3.99 16.51
C ILE A 186 5.28 4.33 15.90
N ILE A 187 6.03 3.34 15.43
CA ILE A 187 7.34 3.56 14.78
C ILE A 187 7.19 4.45 13.55
N HIS A 188 6.19 4.18 12.70
CA HIS A 188 5.93 4.95 11.49
C HIS A 188 5.41 6.35 11.77
N MET A 189 4.65 6.53 12.84
CA MET A 189 4.18 7.84 13.30
C MET A 189 5.36 8.70 13.80
N ILE A 190 6.21 8.15 14.68
CA ILE A 190 7.37 8.87 15.22
C ILE A 190 8.34 9.28 14.10
N THR A 191 8.57 8.40 13.13
CA THR A 191 9.48 8.67 12.01
C THR A 191 8.86 9.47 10.87
N GLY A 192 7.53 9.46 10.79
CA GLY A 192 6.71 10.14 9.79
C GLY A 192 6.46 11.61 10.11
N ILE A 193 6.21 11.94 11.39
CA ILE A 193 5.96 13.32 11.81
C ILE A 193 7.21 14.16 11.51
N ILE A 194 7.04 15.10 10.59
CA ILE A 194 8.06 16.09 10.28
C ILE A 194 8.02 17.08 11.43
N ASN A 195 9.03 17.00 12.32
CA ASN A 195 9.07 17.85 13.51
C ASN A 195 9.05 19.34 13.11
N PRO A 196 7.99 20.10 13.44
CA PRO A 196 7.89 21.52 13.10
C PRO A 196 8.97 22.36 13.78
N SER A 197 9.51 21.92 14.92
CA SER A 197 10.62 22.61 15.59
C SER A 197 11.98 22.46 14.88
N GLY A 198 12.05 21.63 13.83
CA GLY A 198 13.30 21.23 13.20
C GLY A 198 14.10 20.33 14.14
N VAL A 199 14.45 19.12 13.70
CA VAL A 199 15.51 18.41 14.41
C VAL A 199 16.78 19.21 14.16
N ARG A 200 17.26 19.97 15.16
CA ARG A 200 18.55 20.66 15.11
C ARG A 200 19.56 19.66 14.56
N GLU A 201 20.26 20.03 13.49
CA GLU A 201 21.14 19.13 12.73
C GLU A 201 22.21 18.44 13.61
N GLY A 202 22.49 18.96 14.81
CA GLY A 202 23.38 18.37 15.82
C GLY A 202 22.74 17.46 16.90
N GLN A 203 21.42 17.22 16.90
CA GLN A 203 20.75 16.39 17.94
C GLN A 203 19.93 15.22 17.41
N ALA A 204 19.85 15.02 16.08
CA ALA A 204 19.32 13.77 15.54
C ALA A 204 20.26 12.61 15.98
N PRO A 205 19.75 11.47 16.50
CA PRO A 205 20.62 10.35 16.79
C PRO A 205 21.42 9.99 15.53
N PRO A 206 22.77 10.01 15.57
CA PRO A 206 23.61 9.85 14.38
C PRO A 206 23.61 8.41 13.82
N ALA A 207 22.82 7.51 14.40
CA ALA A 207 22.81 6.11 14.03
C ALA A 207 22.22 5.93 12.61
N TRP A 208 22.98 5.30 11.72
CA TRP A 208 22.54 4.86 10.39
C TRP A 208 21.18 4.12 10.39
N PRO A 209 20.79 3.33 11.42
CA PRO A 209 19.48 2.68 11.46
C PRO A 209 18.33 3.70 11.54
N TRP A 210 18.51 4.82 12.26
CA TRP A 210 17.48 5.84 12.37
C TRP A 210 17.20 6.52 11.01
N LYS A 211 18.26 6.78 10.24
CA LYS A 211 18.12 7.30 8.87
C LYS A 211 17.39 6.29 7.98
N LEU A 212 17.64 5.00 8.14
CA LEU A 212 16.97 3.94 7.39
C LEU A 212 15.48 3.83 7.73
N VAL A 213 15.12 3.77 9.02
CA VAL A 213 13.72 3.69 9.46
C VAL A 213 12.90 4.88 8.94
N ARG A 214 13.48 6.10 8.98
CA ARG A 214 12.81 7.28 8.39
C ARG A 214 12.63 7.16 6.88
N ARG A 215 13.59 6.61 6.13
CA ARG A 215 13.48 6.39 4.68
C ARG A 215 12.46 5.32 4.32
N LEU A 216 12.27 4.34 5.18
CA LEU A 216 11.30 3.25 5.00
C LEU A 216 9.87 3.66 5.38
N SER A 217 9.68 4.82 6.01
CA SER A 217 8.34 5.23 6.45
C SER A 217 7.49 5.81 5.32
N PRO A 218 6.37 5.17 4.92
CA PRO A 218 5.49 5.70 3.88
C PRO A 218 4.76 6.97 4.35
N ILE A 219 4.48 7.08 5.65
CA ILE A 219 3.87 8.26 6.26
C ILE A 219 4.76 9.50 6.02
N ARG A 220 6.07 9.39 6.24
CA ARG A 220 7.03 10.49 6.03
C ARG A 220 6.93 11.05 4.61
N TRP A 221 6.99 10.18 3.61
CA TRP A 221 7.00 10.60 2.21
C TRP A 221 5.66 11.20 1.78
N ALA A 222 4.54 10.67 2.28
CA ALA A 222 3.21 11.23 2.04
C ALA A 222 3.08 12.64 2.62
N ILE A 223 3.48 12.84 3.88
CA ILE A 223 3.46 14.17 4.53
C ILE A 223 4.37 15.14 3.79
N GLN A 224 5.60 14.72 3.46
CA GLN A 224 6.54 15.53 2.71
C GLN A 224 5.95 16.00 1.38
N SER A 225 5.33 15.10 0.61
CA SER A 225 4.68 15.44 -0.66
C SER A 225 3.60 16.50 -0.47
N MET A 226 2.74 16.36 0.54
CA MET A 226 1.67 17.32 0.79
C MET A 226 2.20 18.67 1.29
N CYS A 227 3.16 18.68 2.23
CA CYS A 227 3.74 19.91 2.74
C CYS A 227 4.47 20.70 1.65
N VAL A 228 5.25 20.04 0.79
CA VAL A 228 5.93 20.71 -0.34
C VAL A 228 4.91 21.37 -1.27
N ASN A 229 3.79 20.70 -1.56
CA ASN A 229 2.77 21.26 -2.44
C ASN A 229 1.90 22.34 -1.76
N GLU A 230 1.78 22.35 -0.44
CA GLU A 230 1.00 23.34 0.31
C GLU A 230 1.78 24.65 0.50
N PHE A 231 3.06 24.56 0.89
CA PHE A 231 3.86 25.72 1.29
C PHE A 231 4.65 26.37 0.17
N ARG A 232 4.87 25.67 -0.96
CA ARG A 232 5.65 26.22 -2.08
C ARG A 232 5.02 27.50 -2.62
N GLY A 233 5.80 28.58 -2.59
CA GLY A 233 5.34 29.90 -3.05
C GLY A 233 4.23 30.53 -2.21
N MET A 234 4.09 30.15 -0.93
CA MET A 234 3.22 30.82 0.03
C MET A 234 3.97 32.00 0.67
N GLU A 235 3.38 33.19 0.64
CA GLU A 235 3.87 34.34 1.41
C GLU A 235 3.14 34.38 2.75
N LEU A 236 3.89 34.56 3.84
CA LEU A 236 3.33 34.59 5.19
C LEU A 236 3.29 36.03 5.71
N ASP A 237 2.15 36.46 6.26
CA ASP A 237 2.04 37.78 6.86
C ASP A 237 2.72 37.78 8.23
N THR A 238 3.78 38.57 8.35
CA THR A 238 4.56 38.72 9.60
C THR A 238 3.92 39.65 10.62
N ARG A 239 2.76 40.25 10.32
CA ARG A 239 2.15 41.29 11.17
C ARG A 239 1.58 40.78 12.50
N GLY A 240 1.37 39.47 12.66
CA GLY A 240 0.81 38.84 13.87
C GLY A 240 1.80 38.28 14.90
N LEU A 241 3.11 38.52 14.76
CA LEU A 241 4.15 37.85 15.58
C LEU A 241 4.18 38.23 17.08
N ARG A 242 3.40 39.22 17.54
CA ARG A 242 3.47 39.72 18.93
C ARG A 242 2.75 38.83 19.96
N ASP A 243 1.76 38.04 19.55
CA ASP A 243 0.90 37.26 20.46
C ASP A 243 1.02 35.73 20.28
N VAL A 244 2.01 35.26 19.54
CA VAL A 244 2.18 33.81 19.28
C VAL A 244 3.00 33.19 20.42
N PRO A 245 2.49 32.18 21.15
CA PRO A 245 3.31 31.43 22.10
C PRO A 245 4.50 30.85 21.33
N GLN A 246 5.70 30.97 21.91
CA GLN A 246 6.99 30.63 21.30
C GLN A 246 7.04 29.17 20.83
N MET A 247 6.49 28.89 19.65
CA MET A 247 6.72 27.66 18.93
C MET A 247 8.06 27.84 18.22
N GLY A 248 9.11 27.27 18.84
CA GLY A 248 10.50 27.38 18.39
C GLY A 248 10.67 27.17 16.89
N GLY A 249 11.74 27.75 16.32
CA GLY A 249 12.17 27.52 14.94
C GLY A 249 11.26 28.07 13.83
N LEU A 250 9.92 28.12 13.98
CA LEU A 250 8.98 28.55 12.93
C LEU A 250 8.41 29.96 13.12
N ALA A 251 8.59 30.55 14.30
CA ALA A 251 8.06 31.87 14.63
C ALA A 251 8.60 33.03 13.76
N LEU A 252 9.68 32.85 13.01
CA LEU A 252 10.35 33.91 12.21
C LEU A 252 10.30 33.69 10.69
N VAL A 253 9.38 32.86 10.20
CA VAL A 253 9.36 32.48 8.79
C VAL A 253 8.61 33.51 7.94
N LYS A 254 9.26 34.05 6.91
CA LYS A 254 8.68 35.05 5.99
C LYS A 254 8.05 34.44 4.74
N SER A 255 8.38 33.19 4.42
CA SER A 255 7.93 32.49 3.22
C SER A 255 7.77 30.99 3.47
N GLY A 256 6.80 30.34 2.83
CA GLY A 256 6.62 28.90 2.87
C GLY A 256 7.85 28.11 2.39
N ASP A 257 8.68 28.68 1.50
CA ASP A 257 9.93 28.05 1.08
C ASP A 257 10.95 27.99 2.23
N ASP A 258 10.93 28.97 3.12
CA ASP A 258 11.75 28.95 4.34
C ASP A 258 11.21 27.96 5.38
N VAL A 259 9.89 27.70 5.40
CA VAL A 259 9.31 26.58 6.17
C VAL A 259 9.89 25.26 5.64
N LEU A 260 9.87 25.05 4.33
CA LEU A 260 10.37 23.81 3.70
C LEU A 260 11.87 23.59 3.95
N LYS A 261 12.68 24.67 3.90
CA LYS A 261 14.10 24.61 4.27
C LYS A 261 14.31 24.22 5.73
N ARG A 262 13.55 24.83 6.66
CA ARG A 262 13.63 24.49 8.11
C ARG A 262 13.17 23.06 8.40
N LEU A 263 12.23 22.55 7.60
CA LEU A 263 11.78 21.16 7.67
C LEU A 263 12.73 20.18 6.95
N ASN A 264 13.79 20.67 6.30
CA ASN A 264 14.74 19.90 5.49
C ASN A 264 14.04 19.04 4.43
N LEU A 265 13.07 19.63 3.73
CA LEU A 265 12.32 18.97 2.67
C LEU A 265 12.80 19.44 1.30
N PRO A 266 13.05 18.53 0.35
CA PRO A 266 13.36 18.90 -1.02
C PRO A 266 12.15 19.60 -1.66
N LEU A 267 12.43 20.61 -2.48
CA LEU A 267 11.41 21.42 -3.17
C LEU A 267 10.70 20.67 -4.31
N ASP A 268 11.16 19.47 -4.68
CA ASP A 268 10.55 18.65 -5.73
C ASP A 268 9.40 17.77 -5.18
N PRO A 269 8.13 18.05 -5.52
CA PRO A 269 7.00 17.23 -5.10
C PRO A 269 7.01 15.83 -5.75
N ALA A 270 7.58 15.70 -6.95
CA ALA A 270 7.62 14.41 -7.66
C ALA A 270 8.58 13.42 -6.99
N HIS A 271 9.63 13.92 -6.31
CA HIS A 271 10.59 13.10 -5.59
C HIS A 271 9.91 12.23 -4.52
N ALA A 272 9.01 12.81 -3.73
CA ALA A 272 8.31 12.08 -2.67
C ALA A 272 7.35 11.02 -3.22
N LEU A 273 6.64 11.33 -4.32
CA LEU A 273 5.76 10.37 -5.00
C LEU A 273 6.54 9.19 -5.61
N ARG A 274 7.69 9.45 -6.24
CA ARG A 274 8.58 8.40 -6.75
C ARG A 274 9.12 7.53 -5.63
N ALA A 275 9.52 8.14 -4.51
CA ALA A 275 9.98 7.40 -3.33
C ALA A 275 8.88 6.48 -2.77
N LEU A 276 7.62 6.93 -2.71
CA LEU A 276 6.48 6.08 -2.35
C LEU A 276 6.29 4.91 -3.33
N GLY A 277 6.43 5.15 -4.63
CA GLY A 277 6.37 4.10 -5.64
C GLY A 277 7.43 3.02 -5.46
N TRP A 278 8.70 3.42 -5.32
CA TRP A 278 9.82 2.52 -5.06
C TRP A 278 9.67 1.76 -3.74
N LEU A 279 9.22 2.45 -2.70
CA LEU A 279 8.98 1.87 -1.39
C LEU A 279 7.87 0.80 -1.45
N SER A 280 6.78 1.09 -2.15
CA SER A 280 5.67 0.14 -2.36
C SER A 280 6.12 -1.11 -3.12
N ALA A 281 6.89 -0.93 -4.20
CA ALA A 281 7.47 -2.04 -4.96
C ALA A 281 8.42 -2.88 -4.08
N GLY A 282 9.26 -2.21 -3.27
CA GLY A 282 10.14 -2.86 -2.31
C GLY A 282 9.39 -3.69 -1.27
N HIS A 283 8.28 -3.19 -0.72
CA HIS A 283 7.45 -3.95 0.21
C HIS A 283 6.81 -5.18 -0.42
N VAL A 284 6.29 -5.06 -1.66
CA VAL A 284 5.73 -6.21 -2.38
C VAL A 284 6.81 -7.25 -2.67
N ALA A 285 8.00 -6.83 -3.07
CA ALA A 285 9.14 -7.73 -3.28
C ALA A 285 9.58 -8.42 -1.97
N ALA A 286 9.61 -7.70 -0.85
CA ALA A 286 9.89 -8.26 0.46
C ALA A 286 8.82 -9.29 0.87
N ALA A 287 7.53 -8.98 0.68
CA ALA A 287 6.43 -9.90 0.95
C ALA A 287 6.55 -11.19 0.10
N ALA A 288 6.88 -11.03 -1.19
CA ALA A 288 7.12 -12.13 -2.12
C ALA A 288 8.28 -13.03 -1.64
N LEU A 289 9.39 -12.42 -1.23
CA LEU A 289 10.56 -13.12 -0.70
C LEU A 289 10.21 -13.88 0.60
N PHE A 290 9.53 -13.24 1.54
CA PHE A 290 9.11 -13.89 2.79
C PHE A 290 8.20 -15.09 2.52
N LEU A 291 7.24 -14.96 1.60
CA LEU A 291 6.38 -16.08 1.21
C LEU A 291 7.15 -17.18 0.48
N HIS A 292 8.19 -16.86 -0.29
CA HIS A 292 9.04 -17.84 -0.94
C HIS A 292 9.90 -18.62 0.08
N VAL A 293 10.51 -17.92 1.04
CA VAL A 293 11.35 -18.52 2.09
C VAL A 293 10.52 -19.37 3.05
N THR A 294 9.32 -18.91 3.44
CA THR A 294 8.41 -19.64 4.35
C THR A 294 7.60 -20.75 3.67
N GLY A 295 7.73 -20.92 2.35
CA GLY A 295 7.01 -21.95 1.61
C GLY A 295 7.53 -23.38 1.84
N PRO A 296 6.67 -24.41 1.73
CA PRO A 296 7.09 -25.81 1.83
C PRO A 296 8.21 -26.14 0.84
N SER A 297 9.25 -26.82 1.32
CA SER A 297 10.44 -27.21 0.55
C SER A 297 10.12 -28.00 -0.73
N HIS A 298 9.03 -28.77 -0.74
CA HIS A 298 8.57 -29.58 -1.88
C HIS A 298 8.11 -28.76 -3.11
N LEU A 299 7.78 -27.47 -2.93
CA LEU A 299 7.42 -26.58 -4.05
C LEU A 299 8.64 -25.84 -4.65
N ARG A 300 9.81 -25.91 -4.02
CA ARG A 300 11.04 -25.23 -4.54
C ARG A 300 11.63 -25.92 -5.77
N GLY A 301 11.36 -27.21 -5.98
CA GLY A 301 11.77 -27.96 -7.19
C GLY A 301 10.66 -28.16 -8.23
N GLY A 302 9.40 -27.85 -7.89
CA GLY A 302 8.24 -28.19 -8.72
C GLY A 302 7.92 -27.22 -9.86
N ALA A 303 8.52 -26.02 -9.88
CA ALA A 303 8.31 -25.08 -10.99
C ALA A 303 8.99 -25.57 -12.29
N ALA A 304 10.23 -26.07 -12.18
CA ALA A 304 10.96 -26.63 -13.32
C ALA A 304 10.38 -27.99 -13.79
N GLY A 305 9.90 -28.82 -12.86
CA GLY A 305 9.25 -30.09 -13.21
C GLY A 305 7.85 -29.91 -13.82
N ALA A 306 7.11 -28.87 -13.40
CA ALA A 306 5.81 -28.58 -14.00
C ALA A 306 5.92 -27.92 -15.38
N GLU A 307 6.98 -27.12 -15.63
CA GLU A 307 7.29 -26.63 -16.98
C GLU A 307 7.74 -27.78 -17.89
N ALA A 308 8.60 -28.69 -17.42
CA ALA A 308 9.04 -29.85 -18.20
C ALA A 308 7.90 -30.85 -18.50
N ASP A 309 7.01 -31.12 -17.54
CA ASP A 309 5.83 -31.97 -17.74
C ASP A 309 4.79 -31.29 -18.66
N GLU A 310 4.69 -29.96 -18.67
CA GLU A 310 3.76 -29.20 -19.54
C GLU A 310 4.33 -29.09 -20.96
N GLU A 311 5.65 -28.95 -21.12
CA GLU A 311 6.33 -28.95 -22.42
C GLU A 311 6.29 -30.36 -23.05
N GLN A 312 6.56 -31.42 -22.28
CA GLN A 312 6.41 -32.81 -22.75
C GLN A 312 4.97 -33.18 -23.09
N ALA A 313 3.97 -32.73 -22.31
CA ALA A 313 2.57 -33.03 -22.61
C ALA A 313 2.03 -32.27 -23.83
N VAL A 314 2.60 -31.11 -24.17
CA VAL A 314 2.30 -30.38 -25.41
C VAL A 314 2.98 -31.06 -26.60
N GLU A 315 4.23 -31.49 -26.45
CA GLU A 315 4.99 -32.21 -27.49
C GLU A 315 4.36 -33.58 -27.81
N GLU A 316 3.90 -34.33 -26.79
CA GLU A 316 3.15 -35.59 -26.99
C GLU A 316 1.79 -35.37 -27.66
N ALA A 317 1.13 -34.23 -27.41
CA ALA A 317 -0.15 -33.91 -28.03
C ALA A 317 0.01 -33.47 -29.50
N GLU A 318 1.05 -32.71 -29.83
CA GLU A 318 1.39 -32.35 -31.21
C GLU A 318 1.82 -33.59 -32.02
N ALA A 319 2.63 -34.48 -31.44
CA ALA A 319 3.02 -35.74 -32.08
C ALA A 319 1.82 -36.68 -32.33
N ALA A 320 0.81 -36.66 -31.46
CA ALA A 320 -0.42 -37.42 -31.64
C ALA A 320 -1.32 -36.85 -32.75
N GLU A 321 -1.34 -35.52 -32.94
CA GLU A 321 -2.06 -34.88 -34.07
C GLU A 321 -1.37 -35.13 -35.42
N GLU A 322 -0.03 -35.14 -35.49
CA GLU A 322 0.70 -35.49 -36.71
C GLU A 322 0.53 -36.96 -37.10
N GLY A 323 0.53 -37.88 -36.13
CA GLY A 323 0.27 -39.30 -36.37
C GLY A 323 -1.15 -39.60 -36.85
N ASP A 324 -2.15 -38.84 -36.38
CA ASP A 324 -3.55 -39.01 -36.79
C ASP A 324 -3.84 -38.36 -38.16
N GLY A 325 -3.03 -37.37 -38.58
CA GLY A 325 -3.06 -36.79 -39.93
C GLY A 325 -2.62 -37.78 -41.02
N TRP A 326 -1.56 -38.57 -40.76
CA TRP A 326 -1.10 -39.62 -41.67
C TRP A 326 -2.11 -40.77 -41.83
N SER A 327 -2.81 -41.13 -40.74
CA SER A 327 -3.80 -42.22 -40.74
C SER A 327 -5.11 -41.86 -41.47
N ARG A 328 -5.40 -40.56 -41.63
CA ARG A 328 -6.54 -40.04 -42.40
C ARG A 328 -6.22 -39.90 -43.90
N HIS A 329 -4.98 -39.59 -44.27
CA HIS A 329 -4.57 -39.55 -45.69
C HIS A 329 -4.57 -40.93 -46.35
N LEU A 330 -4.20 -41.99 -45.61
CA LEU A 330 -4.22 -43.36 -46.14
C LEU A 330 -5.64 -43.97 -46.25
N ARG A 331 -6.65 -43.42 -45.56
CA ARG A 331 -8.05 -43.87 -45.64
C ARG A 331 -8.91 -43.12 -46.67
N GLY A 332 -8.38 -42.07 -47.30
CA GLY A 332 -9.10 -41.27 -48.30
C GLY A 332 -8.91 -41.73 -49.76
N GLY A 333 -8.11 -42.75 -50.03
CA GLY A 333 -7.75 -43.20 -51.38
C GLY A 333 -8.43 -44.49 -51.88
N ALA A 334 -9.40 -45.04 -51.12
CA ALA A 334 -10.12 -46.26 -51.49
C ALA A 334 -11.63 -46.04 -51.33
N ALA A 335 -12.21 -45.23 -52.22
CA ALA A 335 -13.64 -45.18 -52.53
C ALA A 335 -13.81 -44.67 -53.96
#